data_AF-A0A7Y2ERQ3-F1
#
_entry.id   AF-A0A7Y2ERQ3-F1
#
_cell.length_a   1.000
_cell.length_b   1.000
_cell.length_c   1.000
_cell.angle_alpha   90.00
_cell.angle_beta   90.00
_cell.angle_gamma   90.00
#
_symmetry.space_group_name_H-M   'P 1'
#
loop_
_entity.id
_entity.type
_entity.pdbx_description
1 polymer ?
#
loop_
_entity_poly.entity_id
_entity_poly.type
_entity_poly.pdbx_seq_one_letter_code
_entity_poly.pdbx_strand_id
1 'polypeptide(L)'
;MKITILTIALLSICLTGCTTAENTASADIITVEGRVNQRGNTPFQAWMIETSDRNSYILVWDAEGGQYSTSKNYRVTGRLYVDQWNGKDYAHLDVISIEDAM
;
A
#
# COMPACT_ATOMS: atom_id res chain seq x y z
N MET A 1 -53.97 44.36 -0.37
CA MET A 1 -52.82 45.30 -0.37
C MET A 1 -51.60 44.51 0.07
N LYS A 2 -50.62 44.27 -0.85
CA LYS A 2 -49.16 44.09 -0.63
C LYS A 2 -48.70 43.15 0.53
N ILE A 3 -47.90 42.08 0.40
CA ILE A 3 -46.66 41.86 -0.38
C ILE A 3 -46.27 40.36 -0.35
N THR A 4 -45.68 39.93 -1.47
CA THR A 4 -44.88 38.76 -1.87
C THR A 4 -43.80 38.28 -0.88
N ILE A 5 -43.32 37.02 -1.02
CA ILE A 5 -41.92 36.47 -0.87
C ILE A 5 -42.06 34.98 -0.44
N LEU A 6 -41.93 33.97 -1.30
CA LEU A 6 -40.74 33.44 -2.01
C LEU A 6 -39.73 32.71 -1.09
N THR A 7 -39.62 31.39 -1.31
CA THR A 7 -38.44 30.50 -1.15
C THR A 7 -37.93 30.07 0.23
N ILE A 8 -37.32 28.87 0.22
CA ILE A 8 -36.36 28.26 1.16
C ILE A 8 -36.99 27.17 2.06
N ALA A 9 -36.49 25.93 2.13
CA ALA A 9 -35.62 25.14 1.29
C ALA A 9 -35.78 23.70 1.78
N LEU A 10 -35.90 22.80 0.81
CA LEU A 10 -35.71 21.36 0.97
C LEU A 10 -34.24 21.10 1.36
N LEU A 11 -33.97 20.53 2.54
CA LEU A 11 -32.64 19.96 2.81
C LEU A 11 -32.72 18.75 3.73
N SER A 12 -32.91 17.60 3.08
CA SER A 12 -32.67 16.26 3.60
C SER A 12 -31.27 16.14 4.17
N ILE A 13 -31.14 15.84 5.46
CA ILE A 13 -29.88 15.40 6.05
C ILE A 13 -29.97 13.89 6.20
N CYS A 14 -29.45 13.18 5.20
CA CYS A 14 -29.12 11.76 5.29
C CYS A 14 -27.96 11.60 6.27
N LEU A 15 -28.27 11.30 7.54
CA LEU A 15 -27.32 10.74 8.50
C LEU A 15 -27.13 9.25 8.20
N THR A 16 -26.58 8.92 7.03
CA THR A 16 -25.92 7.64 6.83
C THR A 16 -24.52 7.79 7.42
N GLY A 17 -24.38 7.42 8.69
CA GLY A 17 -23.07 7.21 9.27
C GLY A 17 -22.33 6.18 8.42
N CYS A 18 -21.24 6.61 7.77
CA CYS A 18 -20.24 5.69 7.26
C CYS A 18 -19.65 5.01 8.50
N THR A 19 -20.13 3.82 8.85
CA THR A 19 -19.37 2.95 9.74
C THR A 19 -18.12 2.58 8.97
N THR A 20 -17.03 3.26 9.29
CA THR A 20 -15.69 2.86 8.87
C THR A 20 -15.46 1.52 9.54
N ALA A 21 -15.69 0.43 8.81
CA ALA A 21 -15.23 -0.88 9.23
C ALA A 21 -13.73 -0.74 9.48
N GLU A 22 -13.34 -0.82 10.74
CA GLU A 22 -11.95 -0.97 11.15
C GLU A 22 -11.51 -2.30 10.56
N ASN A 23 -10.95 -2.24 9.35
CA ASN A 23 -10.32 -3.36 8.71
C ASN A 23 -9.04 -3.62 9.50
N THR A 24 -9.16 -4.32 10.62
CA THR A 24 -8.05 -4.99 11.28
C THR A 24 -7.56 -6.03 10.28
N ALA A 25 -6.72 -5.57 9.35
CA ALA A 25 -6.02 -6.43 8.42
C ALA A 25 -5.21 -7.41 9.29
N SER A 26 -5.70 -8.64 9.38
CA SER A 26 -4.83 -9.79 9.60
C SER A 26 -3.65 -9.59 8.66
N ALA A 27 -2.43 -9.54 9.19
CA ALA A 27 -1.24 -9.40 8.36
C ALA A 27 -1.11 -10.68 7.53
N ASP A 28 -1.71 -10.66 6.34
CA ASP A 28 -1.76 -11.82 5.46
C ASP A 28 -0.34 -12.14 5.01
N ILE A 29 0.06 -13.40 5.18
CA ILE A 29 1.32 -13.88 4.64
C ILE A 29 1.08 -14.19 3.17
N ILE A 30 1.77 -13.45 2.29
CA ILE A 30 1.66 -13.62 0.84
C ILE A 30 3.02 -13.96 0.25
N THR A 31 2.98 -14.64 -0.91
CA THR A 31 4.14 -14.86 -1.76
C THR A 31 3.93 -14.12 -3.07
N VAL A 32 4.90 -13.31 -3.47
CA VAL A 32 4.90 -12.55 -4.72
C VAL A 32 6.15 -12.85 -5.53
N GLU A 33 6.00 -12.84 -6.85
CA GLU A 33 7.10 -13.00 -7.78
C GLU A 33 7.28 -11.75 -8.61
N GLY A 34 8.53 -11.35 -8.80
CA GLY A 34 8.82 -10.13 -9.52
C GLY A 34 10.26 -9.70 -9.42
N ARG A 35 10.53 -8.52 -9.97
CA ARG A 35 11.87 -7.96 -10.01
C ARG A 35 12.10 -7.03 -8.82
N VAL A 36 13.16 -7.31 -8.06
CA VAL A 36 13.59 -6.44 -6.96
C VAL A 36 14.36 -5.26 -7.52
N ASN A 37 14.05 -4.04 -7.08
CA ASN A 37 14.69 -2.80 -7.49
C ASN A 37 14.81 -1.84 -6.30
N GLN A 38 15.75 -0.90 -6.37
CA GLN A 38 15.73 0.27 -5.49
C GLN A 38 14.97 1.40 -6.17
N ARG A 39 14.05 2.05 -5.45
CA ARG A 39 13.33 3.24 -5.90
C ARG A 39 13.39 4.36 -4.86
N GLY A 40 13.13 5.57 -5.33
CA GLY A 40 13.18 6.78 -4.50
C GLY A 40 14.57 7.42 -4.45
N ASN A 41 14.63 8.56 -3.79
CA ASN A 41 15.85 9.32 -3.51
C ASN A 41 15.97 9.49 -2.00
N THR A 42 17.17 9.75 -1.49
CA THR A 42 17.39 10.10 -0.08
C THR A 42 16.44 11.24 0.35
N PRO A 43 15.73 11.12 1.49
CA PRO A 43 15.80 10.07 2.52
C PRO A 43 14.81 8.90 2.35
N PHE A 44 14.07 8.82 1.25
CA PHE A 44 12.99 7.85 1.02
C PHE A 44 13.38 6.73 0.05
N GLN A 45 14.68 6.46 -0.12
CA GLN A 45 15.13 5.34 -0.94
C GLN A 45 14.74 4.01 -0.27
N ALA A 46 14.12 3.10 -1.02
CA ALA A 46 13.67 1.80 -0.51
C ALA A 46 13.88 0.68 -1.53
N TRP A 47 14.03 -0.54 -1.04
CA TRP A 47 13.95 -1.76 -1.84
C TRP A 47 12.49 -2.11 -2.09
N MET A 48 12.18 -2.55 -3.31
CA MET A 48 10.83 -2.83 -3.76
C MET A 48 10.83 -4.03 -4.70
N ILE A 49 9.79 -4.87 -4.62
CA ILE A 49 9.51 -5.88 -5.65
C ILE A 49 8.36 -5.40 -6.54
N GLU A 50 8.56 -5.50 -7.86
CA GLU A 50 7.54 -5.20 -8.87
C GLU A 50 7.15 -6.51 -9.58
N THR A 51 5.89 -6.89 -9.44
CA THR A 51 5.31 -8.11 -10.06
C THR A 51 5.01 -7.92 -11.54
N SER A 52 4.78 -9.01 -12.28
CA SER A 52 4.36 -8.96 -13.69
C SER A 52 3.08 -8.15 -13.93
N ASP A 53 2.19 -8.16 -12.94
CA ASP A 53 0.90 -7.45 -12.97
C ASP A 53 1.01 -5.99 -12.53
N ARG A 54 2.25 -5.48 -12.36
CA ARG A 54 2.58 -4.11 -11.94
C ARG A 54 2.13 -3.76 -10.51
N ASN A 55 1.84 -4.77 -9.69
CA ASN A 55 1.76 -4.58 -8.24
C ASN A 55 3.17 -4.38 -7.70
N SER A 56 3.31 -3.52 -6.70
CA SER A 56 4.59 -3.16 -6.11
C SER A 56 4.51 -3.10 -4.59
N TYR A 57 5.54 -3.61 -3.94
CA TYR A 57 5.60 -3.73 -2.48
C TYR A 57 6.97 -3.28 -1.97
N ILE A 58 6.97 -2.45 -0.92
CA ILE A 58 8.21 -2.08 -0.22
C ILE A 58 8.67 -3.27 0.61
N LEU A 59 9.94 -3.63 0.47
CA LEU A 59 10.55 -4.74 1.19
C LEU A 59 11.17 -4.23 2.48
N VAL A 60 10.71 -4.76 3.61
CA VAL A 60 11.22 -4.47 4.95
C VAL A 60 11.99 -5.69 5.46
N TRP A 61 13.19 -5.46 5.99
CA TRP A 61 14.17 -6.49 6.39
C TRP A 61 14.70 -6.16 7.77
N ASP A 62 14.98 -7.18 8.59
CA ASP A 62 15.28 -6.97 10.00
C ASP A 62 16.73 -6.52 10.31
N ALA A 63 17.70 -6.67 9.40
CA ALA A 63 19.05 -6.08 9.60
C ALA A 63 19.97 -6.19 8.38
N GLU A 64 19.77 -7.18 7.51
CA GLU A 64 20.64 -7.42 6.37
C GLU A 64 19.81 -7.32 5.10
N GLY A 65 19.53 -6.09 4.65
CA GLY A 65 19.00 -5.87 3.31
C GLY A 65 19.98 -6.47 2.31
N GLY A 66 19.72 -7.70 1.89
CA GLY A 66 20.64 -8.48 1.07
C GLY A 66 21.02 -7.72 -0.20
N GLN A 67 22.23 -7.95 -0.67
CA GLN A 67 22.66 -7.45 -1.98
C GLN A 67 21.90 -8.22 -3.08
N TYR A 68 20.63 -7.88 -3.31
CA TYR A 68 19.84 -8.49 -4.36
C TYR A 68 20.16 -7.82 -5.69
N SER A 69 20.44 -8.65 -6.69
CA SER A 69 20.62 -8.19 -8.06
C SER A 69 19.30 -7.68 -8.61
N THR A 70 19.28 -6.45 -9.13
CA THR A 70 18.10 -5.87 -9.81
C THR A 70 17.86 -6.45 -11.21
N SER A 71 18.73 -7.36 -11.66
CA SER A 71 18.64 -8.01 -12.97
C SER A 71 17.90 -9.35 -12.95
N LYS A 72 17.46 -9.81 -11.77
CA LYS A 72 16.82 -11.13 -11.60
C LYS A 72 15.40 -10.99 -11.04
N ASN A 73 14.59 -12.01 -11.30
CA ASN A 73 13.32 -12.19 -10.62
C ASN A 73 13.53 -12.97 -9.32
N TYR A 74 12.75 -12.62 -8.31
CA TYR A 74 12.73 -13.28 -7.01
C TYR A 74 11.31 -13.70 -6.68
N ARG A 75 11.21 -14.76 -5.88
CA ARG A 75 10.02 -15.12 -5.15
C ARG A 75 10.21 -14.67 -3.70
N VAL A 76 9.32 -13.80 -3.23
CA VAL A 76 9.38 -13.20 -1.89
C VAL A 76 8.14 -13.57 -1.12
N THR A 77 8.33 -14.14 0.06
CA THR A 77 7.24 -14.41 1.01
C THR A 77 7.39 -13.48 2.21
N GLY A 78 6.29 -12.86 2.63
CA GLY A 78 6.31 -11.98 3.78
C GLY A 78 4.92 -11.60 4.28
N ARG A 79 4.89 -10.87 5.40
CA ARG A 79 3.64 -10.35 5.97
C ARG A 79 3.27 -9.06 5.25
N LEU A 80 2.10 -9.02 4.64
CA LEU A 80 1.56 -7.84 3.99
C LEU A 80 0.96 -6.89 5.03
N TYR A 81 1.33 -5.62 4.95
CA TYR A 81 0.69 -4.54 5.70
C TYR A 81 0.74 -3.23 4.92
N VAL A 82 -0.03 -2.24 5.34
CA VAL A 82 -0.01 -0.89 4.78
C VAL A 82 0.70 0.03 5.75
N ASP A 83 1.65 0.80 5.26
CA ASP A 83 2.37 1.84 6.01
C ASP A 83 2.71 3.01 5.07
N GLN A 84 3.26 4.09 5.63
CA GLN A 84 3.58 5.30 4.87
C GLN A 84 4.94 5.24 4.20
N TRP A 85 4.97 5.57 2.91
CA TRP A 85 6.18 5.87 2.17
C TRP A 85 6.06 7.23 1.48
N ASN A 86 6.98 8.14 1.82
CA ASN A 86 6.99 9.52 1.31
C ASN A 86 5.63 10.24 1.50
N GLY A 87 5.01 10.06 2.66
CA GLY A 87 3.74 10.69 3.04
C GLY A 87 2.49 10.12 2.37
N LYS A 88 2.58 8.94 1.76
CA LYS A 88 1.45 8.23 1.14
C LYS A 88 1.38 6.80 1.62
N ASP A 89 0.16 6.29 1.75
CA ASP A 89 -0.07 4.88 2.08
C ASP A 89 0.46 3.99 0.96
N TYR A 90 1.20 2.96 1.33
CA TYR A 90 1.85 2.04 0.41
C TYR A 90 1.84 0.62 0.98
N ALA A 91 1.89 -0.39 0.11
CA ALA A 91 1.93 -1.78 0.52
C ALA A 91 3.36 -2.19 0.89
N HIS A 92 3.53 -2.71 2.09
CA HIS A 92 4.79 -3.17 2.64
C HIS A 92 4.75 -4.68 2.83
N LEU A 93 5.90 -5.30 2.65
CA LEU A 93 6.11 -6.72 2.85
C LEU A 93 7.26 -6.89 3.85
N ASP A 94 6.91 -7.27 5.08
CA ASP A 94 7.88 -7.71 6.10
C ASP A 94 8.39 -9.09 5.68
N VAL A 95 9.62 -9.11 5.16
CA VAL A 95 10.16 -10.26 4.42
C VAL A 95 10.48 -11.41 5.37
N ILE A 96 9.85 -12.56 5.13
CA ILE A 96 10.12 -13.83 5.83
C ILE A 96 11.14 -14.65 5.04
N SER A 97 10.99 -14.72 3.71
CA SER A 97 11.92 -15.43 2.83
C SER A 97 12.00 -14.78 1.46
N ILE A 98 13.16 -14.94 0.82
CA ILE A 98 13.40 -14.52 -0.56
C ILE A 98 14.33 -15.54 -1.23
N GLU A 99 13.98 -15.91 -2.45
CA GLU A 99 14.74 -16.86 -3.27
C GLU A 99 14.74 -16.44 -4.74
N ASP A 100 15.73 -16.89 -5.51
CA ASP A 100 15.75 -16.70 -6.96
C ASP A 100 14.53 -17.42 -7.57
N ALA A 101 13.74 -16.70 -8.38
CA ALA A 101 12.68 -17.34 -9.15
C ALA A 101 13.31 -18.06 -10.36
N MET A 102 13.15 -19.39 -10.43
CA MET A 102 13.70 -20.25 -11.50
C MET A 102 13.04 -19.99 -12.86
#